data_AF-A0A9X4PAN7-F1
#
_entry.id   AF-A0A9X4PAN7-F1
#
_cell.length_a   1.000
_cell.length_b   1.000
_cell.length_c   1.000
_cell.angle_alpha   90.00
_cell.angle_beta   90.00
_cell.angle_gamma   90.00
#
_symmetry.space_group_name_H-M   'P 1'
#
loop_
_entity.id
_entity.type
_entity.pdbx_description
1 polymer ?
#
loop_
_entity_poly.entity_id
_entity_poly.type
_entity_poly.pdbx_seq_one_letter_code
_entity_poly.pdbx_strand_id
1 'polypeptide(L)'
;MSENLKTIKEVADELGVSKKKIENKLSYIKKKGNTLGKVIGGVRYLNKQEIKILNISPETSKVPETSKVPETSKAPETSEIPETSKAPETSEVPETSKAPETSEVPETSKAPETSKVPHNHVFSSSFDLLREQTDYLLKELEEKNKHIEKLIDNEKSMQNLLDQQQRLALQDKKLLEEYKSEINELKALKMPQEDMKDGSSIRGEAQEEIERLKAQLKLSEEERNKAKEKEPVKTESKKWWQLWK
;
A
#
# COMPACT_ATOMS: atom_id res chain seq x y z
N MET A 1 21.14 25.76 27.19
CA MET A 1 19.73 25.45 26.91
C MET A 1 19.47 24.02 27.33
N SER A 2 18.47 23.77 28.16
CA SER A 2 18.14 22.43 28.65
C SER A 2 17.56 21.60 27.49
N GLU A 3 18.24 20.53 27.08
CA GLU A 3 17.69 19.58 26.12
C GLU A 3 16.49 18.90 26.78
N ASN A 4 15.27 19.28 26.39
CA ASN A 4 14.06 18.61 26.86
C ASN A 4 13.96 17.24 26.18
N LEU A 5 14.49 16.22 26.87
CA LEU A 5 14.52 14.83 26.45
C LEU A 5 13.25 14.12 26.94
N LYS A 6 12.50 13.51 26.03
CA LYS A 6 11.28 12.73 26.33
C LYS A 6 11.50 11.26 26.06
N THR A 7 10.94 10.39 26.89
CA THR A 7 10.95 8.94 26.68
C THR A 7 10.05 8.55 25.51
N ILE A 8 10.28 7.37 24.91
CA ILE A 8 9.38 6.84 23.87
C ILE A 8 7.92 6.77 24.38
N LYS A 9 7.70 6.47 25.66
CA LYS A 9 6.36 6.40 26.25
C LYS A 9 5.67 7.76 26.25
N GLU A 10 6.34 8.80 26.72
CA GLU A 10 5.80 10.17 26.71
C GLU A 10 5.51 10.67 25.28
N VAL A 11 6.41 10.35 24.34
CA VAL A 11 6.20 10.70 22.92
C VAL A 11 5.00 9.94 22.33
N ALA A 12 4.76 8.70 22.75
CA ALA A 12 3.59 7.91 22.35
C ALA A 12 2.29 8.54 22.83
N ASP A 13 2.27 8.94 24.11
CA ASP A 13 1.11 9.56 24.75
C ASP A 13 0.81 10.94 24.13
N GLU A 14 1.84 11.75 23.85
CA GLU A 14 1.70 13.07 23.20
C GLU A 14 1.19 12.98 21.75
N LEU A 15 1.64 11.96 21.02
CA LEU A 15 1.26 11.75 19.64
C LEU A 15 0.00 10.90 19.50
N GLY A 16 -0.61 10.40 20.59
CA GLY A 16 -1.79 9.54 20.53
C GLY A 16 -1.56 8.26 19.73
N VAL A 17 -0.36 7.66 19.83
CA VAL A 17 0.02 6.43 19.11
C VAL A 17 0.60 5.39 20.04
N SER A 18 0.68 4.14 19.59
CA SER A 18 1.32 3.10 20.38
C SER A 18 2.85 3.28 20.44
N LYS A 19 3.46 2.96 21.60
CA LYS A 19 4.92 2.88 21.78
C LYS A 19 5.59 2.05 20.68
N LYS A 20 4.94 0.95 20.28
CA LYS A 20 5.42 0.04 19.23
C LYS A 20 5.52 0.74 17.87
N LYS A 21 4.59 1.64 17.54
CA LYS A 21 4.61 2.39 16.28
C LYS A 21 5.83 3.30 16.21
N ILE A 22 6.17 3.98 17.30
CA ILE A 22 7.38 4.80 17.39
C ILE A 22 8.64 3.94 17.28
N GLU A 23 8.70 2.82 18.00
CA GLU A 23 9.85 1.88 17.93
C GLU A 23 10.06 1.33 16.52
N ASN A 24 9.00 0.96 15.81
CA ASN A 24 9.07 0.49 14.43
C ASN A 24 9.65 1.58 13.52
N LYS A 25 9.18 2.83 13.66
CA LYS A 25 9.70 3.97 12.89
C LYS A 25 11.16 4.24 13.18
N LEU A 26 11.57 4.21 14.45
CA LEU A 26 12.97 4.33 14.86
C LEU A 26 13.84 3.22 14.27
N SER A 27 13.34 1.98 14.23
CA SER A 27 14.05 0.85 13.62
C SER A 27 14.25 1.03 12.12
N TYR A 28 13.26 1.58 11.42
CA TYR A 28 13.31 1.87 9.99
C TYR A 28 14.30 3.00 9.68
N ILE A 29 14.29 4.05 10.48
CA ILE A 29 15.23 5.18 10.36
C ILE A 29 16.67 4.68 10.62
N LYS A 30 16.86 3.80 11.61
CA LYS A 30 18.15 3.14 11.87
C LYS A 30 18.65 2.32 10.69
N LYS A 31 17.76 1.58 10.00
CA LYS A 31 18.11 0.82 8.78
C LYS A 31 18.53 1.73 7.62
N LYS A 32 18.03 2.97 7.58
CA LYS A 32 18.42 4.00 6.60
C LYS A 32 19.71 4.75 6.95
N GLY A 33 20.42 4.34 8.00
CA GLY A 33 21.69 4.94 8.40
C GLY A 33 21.56 6.10 9.40
N ASN A 34 20.35 6.48 9.81
CA ASN A 34 20.11 7.58 10.73
C ASN A 34 19.80 7.06 12.14
N THR A 35 20.45 7.59 13.17
CA THR A 35 20.16 7.23 14.57
C THR A 35 19.49 8.39 15.29
N LEU A 36 18.26 8.18 15.76
CA LEU A 36 17.54 9.15 16.58
C LEU A 36 17.48 8.69 18.04
N GLY A 37 17.73 9.62 18.93
CA GLY A 37 17.59 9.47 20.37
C GLY A 37 18.82 8.95 21.10
N LYS A 38 18.94 9.39 22.34
CA LYS A 38 20.02 9.05 23.27
C LYS A 38 19.56 7.94 24.21
N VAL A 39 20.41 6.93 24.43
CA VAL A 39 20.13 5.86 25.40
C VAL A 39 20.80 6.21 26.73
N ILE A 40 20.01 6.31 27.79
CA ILE A 40 20.47 6.58 29.16
C ILE A 40 19.84 5.51 30.05
N GLY A 41 20.65 4.73 30.77
CA GLY A 41 20.15 3.67 31.66
C GLY A 41 19.29 2.59 30.96
N GLY A 42 19.53 2.32 29.68
CA GLY A 42 18.75 1.37 28.88
C GLY A 42 17.43 1.93 28.32
N VAL A 43 17.06 3.16 28.68
CA VAL A 43 15.88 3.85 28.15
C VAL A 43 16.30 4.80 27.04
N ARG A 44 15.55 4.80 25.93
CA ARG A 44 15.78 5.74 24.82
C ARG A 44 14.97 7.02 25.03
N TYR A 45 15.64 8.14 24.87
CA TYR A 45 15.11 9.48 24.94
C TYR A 45 15.22 10.18 23.59
N LEU A 46 14.22 10.96 23.24
CA LEU A 46 14.16 11.76 22.02
C LEU A 46 14.07 13.24 22.37
N ASN A 47 14.77 14.08 21.61
CA ASN A 47 14.63 15.52 21.71
C ASN A 47 13.49 16.03 20.80
N LYS A 48 13.08 17.28 21.00
CA LYS A 48 11.96 17.90 20.27
C LYS A 48 12.11 17.90 18.74
N GLN A 49 13.34 17.99 18.21
CA GLN A 49 13.57 17.96 16.76
C GLN A 49 13.47 16.52 16.22
N GLU A 50 14.01 15.55 16.95
CA GLU A 50 13.91 14.13 16.59
C GLU A 50 12.46 13.64 16.56
N ILE A 51 11.63 14.14 17.48
CA ILE A 51 10.19 13.85 17.50
C ILE A 51 9.50 14.36 16.22
N LYS A 52 9.87 15.55 15.72
CA LYS A 52 9.34 16.07 14.44
C LYS A 52 9.75 15.19 13.26
N ILE A 53 10.98 14.67 13.26
CA ILE A 53 11.50 13.79 12.20
C ILE A 53 10.70 12.48 12.12
N LEU A 54 10.11 12.02 13.23
CA LEU A 54 9.27 10.82 13.21
C LEU A 54 8.05 10.97 12.28
N ASN A 55 7.54 12.20 12.13
CA ASN A 55 6.39 12.53 11.27
C ASN A 55 5.23 11.53 11.44
N ILE A 56 4.84 11.29 12.70
CA ILE A 56 3.76 10.37 13.06
C ILE A 56 2.53 11.22 13.34
N SER A 57 1.48 11.04 12.55
CA SER A 57 0.16 11.65 12.79
C SER A 57 -0.58 10.87 13.88
N PRO A 58 -1.35 11.54 14.75
CA PRO A 58 -2.17 10.86 15.76
C PRO A 58 -3.17 9.91 15.12
N GLU A 59 -3.29 8.71 15.68
CA GLU A 59 -4.40 7.82 15.38
C GLU A 59 -5.58 8.24 16.26
N THR A 60 -6.69 8.64 15.63
CA THR A 60 -7.97 8.79 16.34
C THR A 60 -8.41 7.41 16.82
N SER A 61 -8.14 7.14 18.10
CA SER A 61 -8.75 6.18 19.01
C SER A 61 -9.79 5.23 18.39
N LYS A 62 -9.41 3.95 18.21
CA LYS A 62 -10.39 2.86 18.31
C LYS A 62 -10.49 2.47 19.78
N VAL A 63 -11.72 2.54 20.28
CA VAL A 63 -12.22 2.12 21.60
C VAL A 63 -11.64 0.75 22.01
N PRO A 64 -11.28 0.54 23.30
CA PRO A 64 -10.72 -0.73 23.76
C PRO A 64 -11.79 -1.83 23.79
N GLU A 65 -11.62 -2.88 22.98
CA GLU A 65 -12.39 -4.12 23.11
C GLU A 65 -11.87 -4.91 24.31
N THR A 66 -12.58 -4.83 25.44
CA THR A 66 -12.51 -5.82 26.50
C THR A 66 -13.39 -7.02 26.16
N SER A 67 -12.73 -8.17 26.04
CA SER A 67 -13.27 -9.53 26.15
C SER A 67 -14.34 -9.69 27.25
N LYS A 68 -15.49 -10.27 26.90
CA LYS A 68 -16.03 -11.54 27.46
C LYS A 68 -17.39 -11.89 26.82
N VAL A 69 -17.51 -13.14 26.39
CA VAL A 69 -18.76 -13.82 26.01
C VAL A 69 -19.68 -13.95 27.25
N PRO A 70 -21.01 -13.83 27.09
CA PRO A 70 -21.86 -15.01 27.26
C PRO A 70 -22.93 -15.18 26.17
N GLU A 71 -23.34 -16.43 26.03
CA GLU A 71 -24.26 -17.02 25.07
C GLU A 71 -25.74 -16.63 25.23
N THR A 72 -26.48 -16.86 24.13
CA THR A 72 -27.93 -17.19 24.01
C THR A 72 -28.98 -16.18 24.48
N SER A 73 -29.87 -15.78 23.56
CA SER A 73 -31.28 -16.20 23.55
C SER A 73 -32.21 -15.18 22.87
N LYS A 74 -32.95 -15.71 21.87
CA LYS A 74 -34.27 -15.33 21.32
C LYS A 74 -34.46 -14.00 20.57
N ALA A 75 -35.00 -14.18 19.35
CA ALA A 75 -35.74 -13.19 18.56
C ALA A 75 -36.92 -12.59 19.34
N PRO A 76 -37.37 -11.40 18.92
CA PRO A 76 -38.70 -11.35 18.30
C PRO A 76 -38.76 -10.48 17.02
N GLU A 77 -39.91 -10.61 16.39
CA GLU A 77 -40.30 -10.25 15.03
C GLU A 77 -40.53 -8.75 14.77
N THR A 78 -40.52 -8.42 13.47
CA THR A 78 -41.27 -7.39 12.73
C THR A 78 -41.69 -6.09 13.44
N SER A 79 -41.28 -4.95 12.88
CA SER A 79 -42.16 -3.77 12.80
C SER A 79 -41.76 -2.84 11.65
N GLU A 80 -42.64 -2.82 10.65
CA GLU A 80 -43.16 -1.71 9.84
C GLU A 80 -42.25 -0.59 9.29
N ILE A 81 -42.41 -0.42 7.99
CA ILE A 81 -42.02 0.69 7.12
C ILE A 81 -42.78 1.96 7.55
N PRO A 82 -42.20 3.16 7.39
CA PRO A 82 -43.00 4.27 6.91
C PRO A 82 -42.41 4.90 5.64
N GLU A 83 -43.30 5.05 4.67
CA GLU A 83 -43.12 5.73 3.39
C GLU A 83 -42.92 7.25 3.53
N THR A 84 -42.18 7.79 2.56
CA THR A 84 -42.28 9.14 1.94
C THR A 84 -42.26 10.39 2.83
N SER A 85 -41.30 11.29 2.58
CA SER A 85 -41.61 12.71 2.33
C SER A 85 -40.45 13.47 1.68
N LYS A 86 -40.73 13.94 0.46
CA LYS A 86 -40.31 15.15 -0.27
C LYS A 86 -38.84 15.61 -0.30
N ALA A 87 -38.36 15.68 -1.53
CA ALA A 87 -37.27 16.54 -2.01
C ALA A 87 -37.55 18.04 -1.83
N PRO A 88 -36.50 18.86 -1.83
CA PRO A 88 -36.51 20.16 -2.48
C PRO A 88 -35.52 20.20 -3.64
N GLU A 89 -36.03 20.63 -4.80
CA GLU A 89 -35.27 20.90 -6.02
C GLU A 89 -34.38 22.16 -5.88
N THR A 90 -33.27 22.13 -6.63
CA THR A 90 -32.56 23.22 -7.32
C THR A 90 -32.49 24.62 -6.70
N SER A 91 -31.26 25.11 -6.48
CA SER A 91 -30.97 26.54 -6.61
C SER A 91 -29.53 26.77 -7.13
N GLU A 92 -29.52 27.18 -8.39
CA GLU A 92 -28.62 28.04 -9.16
C GLU A 92 -27.19 28.38 -8.68
N VAL A 93 -26.29 28.26 -9.65
CA VAL A 93 -24.92 28.77 -9.72
C VAL A 93 -24.92 30.30 -9.65
N PRO A 94 -24.05 30.96 -8.87
CA PRO A 94 -23.75 32.37 -9.09
C PRO A 94 -22.70 32.52 -10.20
N GLU A 95 -23.12 33.21 -11.25
CA GLU A 95 -22.30 33.66 -12.37
C GLU A 95 -21.11 34.54 -11.96
N THR A 96 -20.14 34.53 -12.87
CA THR A 96 -19.01 35.45 -13.00
C THR A 96 -19.37 36.91 -12.68
N SER A 97 -18.65 37.52 -11.73
CA SER A 97 -18.64 38.98 -11.56
C SER A 97 -17.28 39.56 -11.95
N LYS A 98 -17.36 40.71 -12.59
CA LYS A 98 -16.36 41.39 -13.41
C LYS A 98 -15.16 41.91 -12.61
N ALA A 99 -14.05 42.03 -13.33
CA ALA A 99 -12.89 42.83 -12.97
C ALA A 99 -13.27 44.27 -12.59
N PRO A 100 -12.69 44.86 -11.54
CA PRO A 100 -12.58 46.30 -11.39
C PRO A 100 -11.31 46.81 -12.08
N GLU A 101 -11.52 47.85 -12.87
CA GLU A 101 -10.54 48.62 -13.60
C GLU A 101 -9.52 49.32 -12.69
N THR A 102 -8.37 49.58 -13.30
CA THR A 102 -7.33 50.57 -12.96
C THR A 102 -7.73 51.62 -11.91
N SER A 103 -7.00 51.63 -10.79
CA SER A 103 -6.93 52.77 -9.88
C SER A 103 -5.48 53.25 -9.78
N GLU A 104 -5.36 54.56 -9.74
CA GLU A 104 -4.21 55.37 -10.08
C GLU A 104 -3.00 55.19 -9.14
N VAL A 105 -1.84 55.47 -9.72
CA VAL A 105 -0.54 55.62 -9.06
C VAL A 105 -0.63 56.71 -7.97
N PRO A 106 -0.32 56.41 -6.69
CA PRO A 106 0.11 57.46 -5.79
C PRO A 106 1.59 57.75 -6.05
N GLU A 107 1.84 59.01 -6.34
CA GLU A 107 3.13 59.63 -6.59
C GLU A 107 4.22 59.25 -5.58
N THR A 108 5.44 59.27 -6.07
CA THR A 108 6.72 59.18 -5.36
C THR A 108 6.73 59.96 -4.04
N SER A 109 6.62 59.25 -2.91
CA SER A 109 7.04 59.77 -1.61
C SER A 109 8.52 59.43 -1.39
N LYS A 110 9.26 60.45 -0.97
CA LYS A 110 10.73 60.47 -0.92
C LYS A 110 11.33 59.31 -0.13
N ALA A 111 12.45 58.82 -0.66
CA ALA A 111 13.39 57.98 0.05
C ALA A 111 13.75 58.61 1.42
N PRO A 112 13.74 57.84 2.52
CA PRO A 112 14.54 58.20 3.67
C PRO A 112 16.00 57.91 3.30
N GLU A 113 16.76 58.99 3.29
CA GLU A 113 18.21 59.01 3.15
C GLU A 113 18.89 58.04 4.12
N THR A 114 20.00 57.52 3.64
CA THR A 114 20.96 56.63 4.29
C THR A 114 21.10 56.84 5.79
N SER A 115 20.45 55.99 6.59
CA SER A 115 20.93 55.71 7.95
C SER A 115 22.13 54.78 7.83
N LYS A 116 23.32 55.31 8.13
CA LYS A 116 24.53 54.50 8.34
C LYS A 116 24.30 53.60 9.55
N VAL A 117 23.75 52.41 9.34
CA VAL A 117 23.75 51.33 10.33
C VAL A 117 25.04 50.54 10.13
N PRO A 118 25.98 50.52 11.10
CA PRO A 118 27.12 49.62 11.02
C PRO A 118 26.65 48.22 11.42
N HIS A 119 25.91 47.51 10.56
CA HIS A 119 25.60 46.08 10.77
C HIS A 119 25.26 45.29 9.49
N ASN A 120 25.70 45.72 8.31
CA ASN A 120 25.39 45.00 7.05
C ASN A 120 26.18 43.69 6.84
N HIS A 121 27.28 43.43 7.55
CA HIS A 121 28.07 42.21 7.32
C HIS A 121 27.41 40.95 7.94
N VAL A 122 26.79 41.09 9.12
CA VAL A 122 26.18 39.95 9.82
C VAL A 122 24.80 39.63 9.24
N PHE A 123 24.04 40.66 8.86
CA PHE A 123 22.72 40.49 8.25
C PHE A 123 22.80 39.87 6.86
N SER A 124 23.74 40.32 6.00
CA SER A 124 23.98 39.72 4.68
C SER A 124 24.40 38.25 4.81
N SER A 125 25.34 37.95 5.71
CA SER A 125 25.82 36.59 5.93
C SER A 125 24.72 35.63 6.43
N SER A 126 23.77 36.12 7.23
CA SER A 126 22.60 35.31 7.62
C SER A 126 21.65 35.03 6.46
N PHE A 127 21.50 35.98 5.54
CA PHE A 127 20.63 35.87 4.37
C PHE A 127 21.23 34.93 3.32
N ASP A 128 22.55 34.98 3.13
CA ASP A 128 23.30 34.06 2.25
C ASP A 128 23.23 32.62 2.76
N LEU A 129 23.34 32.41 4.07
CA LEU A 129 23.19 31.09 4.69
C LEU A 129 21.77 30.51 4.52
N LEU A 130 20.75 31.36 4.67
CA LEU A 130 19.35 30.97 4.43
C LEU A 130 19.10 30.61 2.95
N ARG A 131 19.74 31.32 2.02
CA ARG A 131 19.66 31.02 0.59
C ARG A 131 20.29 29.66 0.27
N GLU A 132 21.50 29.41 0.74
CA GLU A 132 22.17 28.10 0.62
C GLU A 132 21.31 26.96 1.19
N GLN A 133 20.71 27.17 2.36
CA GLN A 133 19.84 26.18 2.96
C GLN A 133 18.55 25.95 2.17
N THR A 134 18.01 26.99 1.53
CA THR A 134 16.86 26.90 0.64
C THR A 134 17.21 26.12 -0.63
N ASP A 135 18.37 26.40 -1.23
CA ASP A 135 18.84 25.72 -2.44
C ASP A 135 19.13 24.24 -2.19
N TYR A 136 19.72 23.91 -1.04
CA TYR A 136 19.92 22.53 -0.60
C TYR A 136 18.58 21.78 -0.48
N LEU A 137 17.60 22.37 0.19
CA LEU A 137 16.28 21.75 0.34
C LEU A 137 15.57 21.59 -1.01
N LEU A 138 15.71 22.58 -1.91
CA LEU A 138 15.16 22.52 -3.26
C LEU A 138 15.77 21.35 -4.05
N LYS A 139 17.10 21.18 -3.96
CA LYS A 139 17.85 20.09 -4.59
C LYS A 139 17.39 18.72 -4.09
N GLU A 140 17.25 18.56 -2.78
CA GLU A 140 16.77 17.31 -2.17
C GLU A 140 15.33 16.99 -2.61
N LEU A 141 14.49 18.03 -2.77
CA LEU A 141 13.12 17.89 -3.24
C LEU A 141 13.08 17.49 -4.73
N GLU A 142 13.95 18.06 -5.57
CA GLU A 142 14.09 17.68 -6.97
C GLU A 142 14.52 16.21 -7.14
N GLU A 143 15.49 15.75 -6.35
CA GLU A 143 15.93 14.35 -6.37
C GLU A 143 14.83 13.39 -5.92
N LYS A 144 14.06 13.76 -4.90
CA LYS A 144 12.90 12.97 -4.45
C LYS A 144 11.82 12.93 -5.54
N ASN A 145 11.56 14.03 -6.24
CA ASN A 145 10.60 14.04 -7.36
C ASN A 145 11.05 13.10 -8.49
N LYS A 146 12.33 13.12 -8.87
CA LYS A 146 12.88 12.17 -9.85
C LYS A 146 12.74 10.71 -9.40
N HIS A 147 12.90 10.43 -8.10
CA HIS A 147 12.68 9.09 -7.57
C HIS A 147 11.19 8.69 -7.63
N ILE A 148 10.28 9.61 -7.33
CA ILE A 148 8.83 9.40 -7.43
C ILE A 148 8.43 9.08 -8.87
N GLU A 149 8.94 9.82 -9.86
CA GLU A 149 8.67 9.54 -11.28
C GLU A 149 9.09 8.10 -11.68
N LYS A 150 10.29 7.67 -11.27
CA LYS A 150 10.74 6.29 -11.51
C LYS A 150 9.84 5.25 -10.86
N LEU A 151 9.32 5.52 -9.65
CA LEU A 151 8.38 4.63 -8.97
C LEU A 151 7.05 4.56 -9.72
N ILE A 152 6.54 5.69 -10.22
CA ILE A 152 5.32 5.75 -11.03
C ILE A 152 5.49 4.96 -12.34
N ASP A 153 6.63 5.08 -13.00
CA ASP A 153 6.86 4.34 -14.25
C ASP A 153 6.98 2.83 -14.01
N ASN A 154 7.60 2.42 -12.91
CA ASN A 154 7.61 1.01 -12.49
C ASN A 154 6.19 0.51 -12.16
N GLU A 155 5.39 1.31 -11.46
CA GLU A 155 3.99 1.00 -11.18
C GLU A 155 3.17 0.80 -12.46
N LYS A 156 3.32 1.71 -13.44
CA LYS A 156 2.70 1.57 -14.77
C LYS A 156 3.14 0.30 -15.47
N SER A 157 4.42 -0.06 -15.42
CA SER A 157 4.93 -1.28 -16.02
C SER A 157 4.34 -2.54 -15.38
N MET A 158 4.21 -2.56 -14.05
CA MET A 158 3.57 -3.66 -13.32
C MET A 158 2.07 -3.74 -13.62
N GLN A 159 1.38 -2.61 -13.72
CA GLN A 159 -0.04 -2.57 -14.07
C GLN A 159 -0.28 -3.12 -15.47
N ASN A 160 0.57 -2.77 -16.44
CA ASN A 160 0.49 -3.31 -17.80
C ASN A 160 0.62 -4.85 -17.81
N LEU A 161 1.57 -5.39 -17.05
CA LEU A 161 1.76 -6.84 -16.93
C LEU A 161 0.53 -7.51 -16.29
N LEU A 162 -0.06 -6.89 -15.27
CA LEU A 162 -1.26 -7.40 -14.63
C LEU A 162 -2.44 -7.44 -15.61
N ASP A 163 -2.62 -6.38 -16.39
CA ASP A 163 -3.65 -6.30 -17.42
C ASP A 163 -3.45 -7.36 -18.52
N GLN A 164 -2.20 -7.63 -18.91
CA GLN A 164 -1.86 -8.71 -19.84
C GLN A 164 -2.26 -10.08 -19.27
N GLN A 165 -1.92 -10.33 -18.00
CA GLN A 165 -2.27 -11.58 -17.33
C GLN A 165 -3.79 -11.78 -17.24
N GLN A 166 -4.54 -10.72 -16.95
CA GLN A 166 -6.01 -10.77 -16.95
C GLN A 166 -6.59 -11.10 -18.33
N ARG A 167 -6.03 -10.53 -19.41
CA ARG A 167 -6.47 -10.81 -20.78
C ARG A 167 -6.25 -12.28 -21.16
N LEU A 168 -5.07 -12.83 -20.82
CA LEU A 168 -4.77 -14.24 -21.06
C LEU A 168 -5.71 -15.15 -20.27
N ALA A 169 -5.95 -14.87 -18.99
CA ALA A 169 -6.87 -15.64 -18.17
C ALA A 169 -8.31 -15.65 -18.74
N LEU A 170 -8.75 -14.54 -19.35
CA LEU A 170 -10.04 -14.47 -20.02
C LEU A 170 -10.08 -15.29 -21.32
N GLN A 171 -8.99 -15.31 -22.09
CA GLN A 171 -8.86 -16.17 -23.28
C GLN A 171 -8.92 -17.65 -22.89
N ASP A 172 -8.16 -18.06 -21.87
CA ASP A 172 -8.17 -19.43 -21.36
C ASP A 172 -9.56 -19.84 -20.86
N LYS A 173 -10.25 -18.95 -20.14
CA LYS A 173 -11.62 -19.18 -19.69
C LYS A 173 -12.57 -19.43 -20.87
N LYS A 174 -12.47 -18.62 -21.92
CA LYS A 174 -13.32 -18.76 -23.12
C LYS A 174 -13.08 -20.09 -23.82
N LEU A 175 -11.81 -20.46 -24.00
CA LEU A 175 -11.44 -21.73 -24.61
C LEU A 175 -11.95 -22.93 -23.79
N LEU A 176 -11.87 -22.86 -22.47
CA LEU A 176 -12.41 -23.89 -21.58
C LEU A 176 -13.94 -24.01 -21.68
N GLU A 177 -14.65 -22.90 -21.87
CA GLU A 177 -16.10 -22.89 -22.05
C GLU A 177 -16.51 -23.49 -23.40
N GLU A 178 -15.74 -23.21 -24.45
CA GLU A 178 -15.90 -23.85 -25.76
C GLU A 178 -15.69 -25.37 -25.67
N TYR A 179 -14.59 -25.83 -25.05
CA TYR A 179 -14.37 -27.27 -24.87
C TYR A 179 -15.45 -27.95 -24.04
N LYS A 180 -15.96 -27.29 -22.99
CA LYS A 180 -17.07 -27.85 -22.20
C LYS A 180 -18.34 -27.98 -23.05
N SER A 181 -18.59 -27.02 -23.94
CA SER A 181 -19.74 -27.03 -24.83
C SER A 181 -19.59 -28.11 -25.90
N GLU A 182 -18.42 -28.21 -26.54
CA GLU A 182 -18.07 -29.26 -27.50
C GLU A 182 -18.21 -30.66 -26.89
N ILE A 183 -17.72 -30.86 -25.66
CA ILE A 183 -17.88 -32.14 -24.94
C ILE A 183 -19.37 -32.46 -24.71
N ASN A 184 -20.17 -31.46 -24.35
CA ASN A 184 -21.61 -31.66 -24.15
C ASN A 184 -22.32 -32.00 -25.47
N GLU A 185 -21.97 -31.34 -26.57
CA GLU A 185 -22.49 -31.65 -27.92
C GLU A 185 -22.07 -33.04 -28.38
N LEU A 186 -20.78 -33.39 -28.27
CA LEU A 186 -20.29 -34.74 -28.57
C LEU A 186 -20.97 -35.80 -27.71
N LYS A 187 -21.28 -35.49 -26.44
CA LYS A 187 -22.03 -36.39 -25.57
C LYS A 187 -23.48 -36.56 -26.01
N ALA A 188 -24.12 -35.50 -26.51
CA ALA A 188 -25.46 -35.57 -27.08
C ALA A 188 -25.48 -36.35 -28.41
N LEU A 189 -24.44 -36.21 -29.23
CA LEU A 189 -24.26 -36.94 -30.49
C LEU A 189 -23.89 -38.42 -30.27
N LYS A 190 -23.17 -38.75 -29.19
CA LYS A 190 -22.71 -40.12 -28.85
C LYS A 190 -23.78 -41.00 -28.20
N MET A 191 -25.06 -40.74 -28.43
CA MET A 191 -26.12 -41.69 -28.09
C MET A 191 -26.71 -42.30 -29.36
N PRO A 192 -26.42 -43.59 -29.58
CA PRO A 192 -27.40 -44.62 -29.22
C PRO A 192 -26.90 -45.47 -28.05
N GLN A 193 -27.79 -45.79 -27.10
CA GLN A 193 -27.65 -47.01 -26.30
C GLN A 193 -27.82 -48.20 -27.25
N GLU A 194 -26.73 -48.67 -27.86
CA GLU A 194 -26.71 -50.02 -28.40
C GLU A 194 -26.33 -50.98 -27.27
N ASP A 195 -27.32 -51.76 -26.85
CA ASP A 195 -27.16 -52.97 -26.08
C ASP A 195 -26.35 -54.00 -26.89
N MET A 196 -25.02 -53.84 -26.95
CA MET A 196 -24.11 -54.84 -27.51
C MET A 196 -23.19 -55.36 -26.41
N LYS A 197 -23.55 -56.56 -25.94
CA LYS A 197 -23.08 -57.23 -24.73
C LYS A 197 -21.59 -57.63 -24.70
N ASP A 198 -20.82 -57.36 -25.75
CA ASP A 198 -19.44 -57.84 -25.89
C ASP A 198 -18.35 -56.74 -25.83
N GLY A 199 -18.71 -55.46 -25.76
CA GLY A 199 -17.76 -54.34 -25.67
C GLY A 199 -17.48 -53.82 -24.24
N SER A 200 -18.18 -54.34 -23.23
CA SER A 200 -18.16 -53.85 -21.85
C SER A 200 -16.82 -54.02 -21.14
N SER A 201 -16.10 -55.13 -21.40
CA SER A 201 -14.85 -55.46 -20.69
C SER A 201 -13.74 -54.45 -20.97
N ILE A 202 -13.55 -54.07 -22.24
CA ILE A 202 -12.43 -53.19 -22.64
C ILE A 202 -12.69 -51.73 -22.26
N ARG A 203 -13.95 -51.29 -22.26
CA ARG A 203 -14.30 -49.94 -21.82
C ARG A 203 -14.21 -49.79 -20.29
N GLY A 204 -14.59 -50.82 -19.55
CA GLY A 204 -14.42 -50.87 -18.09
C GLY A 204 -12.94 -50.79 -17.70
N GLU A 205 -12.10 -51.59 -18.35
CA GLU A 205 -10.64 -51.56 -18.15
C GLU A 205 -10.04 -50.19 -18.48
N ALA A 206 -10.42 -49.58 -19.60
CA ALA A 206 -9.93 -48.26 -19.97
C ALA A 206 -10.39 -47.17 -18.98
N GLN A 207 -11.61 -47.26 -18.45
CA GLN A 207 -12.11 -46.30 -17.45
C GLN A 207 -11.43 -46.50 -16.08
N GLU A 208 -11.21 -47.74 -15.66
CA GLU A 208 -10.45 -48.05 -14.44
C GLU A 208 -8.99 -47.59 -14.56
N GLU A 209 -8.38 -47.72 -15.73
CA GLU A 209 -7.02 -47.26 -15.97
C GLU A 209 -6.92 -45.73 -15.97
N ILE A 210 -7.92 -45.03 -16.50
CA ILE A 210 -8.03 -43.56 -16.39
C ILE A 210 -8.18 -43.13 -14.91
N GLU A 211 -9.00 -43.83 -14.13
CA GLU A 211 -9.17 -43.52 -12.70
C GLU A 211 -7.90 -43.79 -11.89
N ARG A 212 -7.19 -44.89 -12.19
CA ARG A 212 -5.87 -45.19 -11.59
C ARG A 212 -4.83 -44.13 -11.94
N LEU A 213 -4.70 -43.75 -13.21
CA LEU A 213 -3.76 -42.71 -13.64
C LEU A 213 -4.09 -41.36 -13.01
N LYS A 214 -5.37 -41.02 -12.89
CA LYS A 214 -5.83 -39.80 -12.22
C LYS A 214 -5.49 -39.80 -10.73
N ALA A 215 -5.66 -40.93 -10.05
CA ALA A 215 -5.25 -41.09 -8.65
C ALA A 215 -3.73 -40.96 -8.48
N GLN A 216 -2.95 -41.54 -9.40
CA GLN A 216 -1.49 -41.48 -9.38
C GLN A 216 -0.97 -40.05 -9.61
N LEU A 217 -1.60 -39.30 -10.52
CA LEU A 217 -1.27 -37.90 -10.77
C LEU A 217 -1.59 -37.02 -9.56
N LYS A 218 -2.73 -37.25 -8.91
CA LYS A 218 -3.11 -36.55 -7.68
C LYS A 218 -2.13 -36.81 -6.53
N LEU A 219 -1.69 -38.07 -6.37
CA LEU A 219 -0.66 -38.43 -5.39
C LEU A 219 0.69 -37.76 -5.70
N SER A 220 1.10 -37.71 -6.97
CA SER A 220 2.34 -37.03 -7.36
C SER A 220 2.28 -35.51 -7.14
N GLU A 221 1.14 -34.88 -7.36
CA GLU A 221 0.93 -33.46 -7.05
C GLU A 221 0.94 -33.18 -5.55
N GLU A 222 0.31 -34.05 -4.74
CA GLU A 222 0.34 -34.00 -3.28
C GLU A 222 1.78 -34.15 -2.76
N GLU A 223 2.57 -35.08 -3.32
CA GLU A 223 3.99 -35.26 -3.01
C GLU A 223 4.83 -34.04 -3.43
N ARG A 224 4.58 -33.44 -4.59
CA ARG A 224 5.24 -32.19 -5.01
C ARG A 224 4.90 -31.03 -4.08
N ASN A 225 3.65 -30.93 -3.63
CA ASN A 225 3.23 -29.89 -2.68
C ASN A 225 3.83 -30.11 -1.29
N LYS A 226 3.96 -31.38 -0.87
CA LYS A 226 4.63 -31.76 0.39
C LYS A 226 6.15 -31.63 0.33
N ALA A 227 6.76 -31.83 -0.84
CA ALA A 227 8.19 -31.59 -1.06
C ALA A 227 8.52 -30.09 -1.02
N LYS A 228 7.62 -29.23 -1.54
CA LYS A 228 7.71 -27.78 -1.36
C LYS A 228 7.58 -27.34 0.11
N GLU A 229 6.91 -28.14 0.95
CA GLU A 229 6.75 -27.89 2.39
C GLU A 229 7.86 -28.52 3.25
N LYS A 230 8.56 -29.56 2.74
CA LYS A 230 9.61 -30.31 3.46
C LYS A 230 11.05 -30.05 3.03
N GLU A 231 11.31 -29.25 2.00
CA GLU A 231 12.64 -28.69 1.82
C GLU A 231 12.82 -27.48 2.76
N PRO A 232 13.56 -27.59 3.89
CA PRO A 232 14.27 -26.43 4.35
C PRO A 232 15.26 -26.11 3.24
N VAL A 233 14.96 -25.07 2.47
CA VAL A 233 15.95 -24.43 1.61
C VAL A 233 17.07 -23.96 2.53
N LYS A 234 18.06 -24.83 2.75
CA LYS A 234 19.42 -24.43 3.07
C LYS A 234 19.95 -23.78 1.80
N THR A 235 19.59 -22.53 1.60
CA THR A 235 20.33 -21.64 0.72
C THR A 235 21.68 -21.37 1.38
N GLU A 236 22.59 -22.34 1.29
CA GLU A 236 23.99 -21.98 1.16
C GLU A 236 24.07 -21.14 -0.12
N SER A 237 24.03 -19.83 0.08
CA SER A 237 24.22 -18.82 -0.94
C SER A 237 25.62 -18.95 -1.51
N LYS A 238 25.85 -19.93 -2.39
CA LYS A 238 27.03 -19.97 -3.27
C LYS A 238 26.85 -18.87 -4.29
N LYS A 239 27.28 -17.66 -3.92
CA LYS A 239 27.23 -16.42 -4.71
C LYS A 239 27.68 -16.68 -6.15
N TRP A 240 26.71 -16.61 -7.05
CA TRP A 240 26.76 -17.06 -8.43
C TRP A 240 27.70 -16.12 -9.23
N TRP A 241 27.87 -14.89 -8.72
CA TRP A 241 28.80 -13.86 -9.19
C TRP A 241 30.29 -14.14 -8.97
N GLN A 242 30.67 -15.18 -8.22
CA GLN A 242 32.09 -15.56 -8.04
C GLN A 242 32.64 -16.38 -9.22
N LEU A 243 31.79 -16.86 -10.13
CA LEU A 243 32.18 -17.73 -11.24
C LEU A 243 32.63 -16.96 -12.51
N TRP A 244 32.60 -15.63 -12.49
CA TRP A 244 32.89 -14.76 -13.63
C TRP A 244 34.06 -13.80 -13.32
N LYS A 245 35.17 -14.33 -12.81
CA LYS A 245 36.41 -13.57 -12.63
C LYS A 245 37.55 -14.18 -13.42
#